data_AF-A0A8J4XFH9-F1
#
_entry.id   AF-A0A8J4XFH9-F1
#
_cell.length_a   1.000
_cell.length_b   1.000
_cell.length_c   1.000
_cell.angle_alpha   90.00
_cell.angle_beta   90.00
_cell.angle_gamma   90.00
#
_symmetry.space_group_name_H-M   'P 1'
#
loop_
_entity.id
_entity.type
_entity.pdbx_description
1 polymer ?
#
loop_
_entity_poly.entity_id
_entity_poly.type
_entity_poly.pdbx_seq_one_letter_code
_entity_poly.pdbx_strand_id
1 'polypeptide(L)' 'MADEVAKAQTAKPEGDTIFGKIIRNEIPAKLIHEDDQCIAFLDVAPQAPTHFLVVPRKPITQISKAEDGDAAGGP' A
#
# COMPACT_ATOMS: atom_id res chain seq x y z
N MET A 1 -9.49 -19.29 10.63
CA MET A 1 -8.04 -19.41 10.35
C MET A 1 -7.76 -19.82 8.91
N ALA A 2 -8.27 -20.93 8.36
CA ALA A 2 -8.00 -21.32 6.95
C ALA A 2 -8.85 -20.61 5.87
N ASP A 3 -10.01 -20.04 6.25
CA ASP A 3 -10.94 -19.41 5.29
C ASP A 3 -10.52 -17.98 4.90
N GLU A 4 -9.83 -17.28 5.81
CA GLU A 4 -9.41 -15.89 5.62
C GLU A 4 -8.23 -15.78 4.65
N VAL A 5 -7.32 -16.76 4.67
CA VAL A 5 -6.16 -16.82 3.76
C VAL A 5 -6.57 -17.13 2.31
N ALA A 6 -7.65 -17.90 2.11
CA ALA A 6 -8.15 -18.26 0.78
C ALA A 6 -8.83 -17.07 0.08
N LYS A 7 -9.51 -16.20 0.83
CA LYS A 7 -10.14 -14.98 0.29
C LYS A 7 -9.12 -13.94 -0.16
N ALA A 8 -7.98 -13.83 0.52
CA ALA A 8 -6.89 -12.93 0.11
C ALA A 8 -6.23 -13.37 -1.21
N GLN A 9 -6.21 -14.67 -1.51
CA GLN A 9 -5.61 -15.21 -2.74
C GLN A 9 -6.47 -15.06 -3.99
N THR A 10 -7.78 -14.85 -3.83
CA THR A 10 -8.76 -14.70 -4.93
C THR A 10 -9.10 -13.24 -5.25
N ALA A 11 -8.56 -12.27 -4.49
CA ALA A 11 -8.71 -10.86 -4.79
C ALA A 11 -7.93 -10.52 -6.07
N LYS A 12 -8.69 -10.30 -7.14
CA LYS A 12 -8.17 -9.92 -8.45
C LYS A 12 -7.41 -8.58 -8.28
N PRO A 13 -6.15 -8.45 -8.73
CA PRO A 13 -5.36 -7.23 -8.64
C PRO A 13 -5.85 -6.21 -9.68
N GLU A 14 -7.15 -5.97 -9.73
CA GLU A 14 -7.77 -5.05 -10.68
C GLU A 14 -7.65 -3.64 -10.12
N GLY A 15 -6.52 -3.01 -10.41
CA GLY A 15 -6.31 -1.57 -10.70
C GLY A 15 -6.77 -0.50 -9.70
N ASP A 16 -7.65 -0.80 -8.75
CA ASP A 16 -8.40 0.17 -7.97
C ASP A 16 -8.51 -0.29 -6.51
N THR A 17 -7.34 -0.41 -5.88
CA THR A 17 -7.28 -0.67 -4.44
C THR A 17 -7.67 0.58 -3.67
N ILE A 18 -8.07 0.41 -2.41
CA ILE A 18 -8.30 1.54 -1.50
C ILE A 18 -7.07 2.46 -1.40
N PHE A 19 -5.87 1.88 -1.55
CA PHE A 19 -4.61 2.62 -1.62
C PHE A 19 -4.49 3.46 -2.90
N GLY A 20 -4.94 2.94 -4.04
CA GLY A 20 -5.03 3.71 -5.29
C GLY A 20 -5.95 4.92 -5.14
N LYS A 21 -7.10 4.76 -4.46
CA LYS A 21 -8.03 5.86 -4.15
C LYS A 21 -7.41 6.90 -3.22
N ILE A 22 -6.60 6.48 -2.24
CA ILE A 22 -5.84 7.39 -1.36
C ILE A 22 -4.80 8.17 -2.17
N ILE A 23 -4.04 7.51 -3.06
CA ILE A 23 -3.05 8.17 -3.95
C ILE A 23 -3.74 9.19 -4.86
N ARG A 24 -4.95 8.88 -5.36
CA ARG A 24 -5.76 9.78 -6.20
C ARG A 24 -6.50 10.87 -5.42
N ASN A 25 -6.29 10.97 -4.11
CA ASN A 25 -6.98 11.91 -3.23
C ASN A 25 -8.52 11.76 -3.24
N GLU A 26 -9.05 10.57 -3.58
CA GLU A 26 -10.48 10.28 -3.57
C GLU A 26 -11.00 9.96 -2.15
N ILE A 27 -10.12 9.48 -1.27
CA ILE A 27 -10.42 9.16 0.13
C ILE A 27 -9.56 10.05 1.03
N PRO A 28 -10.14 10.71 2.05
CA PRO A 28 -9.37 11.50 2.99
C PRO A 28 -8.43 10.60 3.80
N ALA A 29 -7.12 10.77 3.62
CA ALA A 29 -6.08 10.12 4.41
C ALA A 29 -5.16 11.19 5.01
N LYS A 30 -4.67 10.95 6.23
CA LYS A 30 -3.76 11.87 6.89
C LYS A 30 -2.33 11.61 6.41
N LEU A 31 -1.96 12.26 5.32
CA LEU A 31 -0.62 12.19 4.73
C LEU A 31 0.43 12.74 5.70
N ILE A 32 1.52 12.02 5.81
CA ILE A 32 2.71 12.40 6.57
C ILE A 32 3.85 12.74 5.61
N HIS A 33 3.90 12.04 4.46
CA HIS A 33 4.92 12.23 3.44
C HIS A 33 4.36 11.90 2.05
N GLU A 34 4.76 12.65 1.03
CA GLU A 34 4.44 12.38 -0.37
C GLU A 34 5.62 12.80 -1.24
N ASP A 35 6.08 11.87 -2.06
CA ASP A 35 7.07 12.14 -3.11
C ASP A 35 6.69 11.40 -4.41
N ASP A 36 7.57 11.50 -5.41
CA ASP A 36 7.34 10.89 -6.72
C ASP A 36 7.36 9.36 -6.69
N GLN A 37 7.99 8.75 -5.68
CA GLN A 37 8.16 7.29 -5.58
C GLN A 37 7.09 6.65 -4.68
N CYS A 38 6.65 7.33 -3.61
CA CYS A 38 5.77 6.78 -2.59
C CYS A 38 4.95 7.84 -1.85
N ILE A 39 3.92 7.35 -1.15
CA ILE A 39 3.07 8.13 -0.26
C ILE A 39 3.05 7.46 1.12
N ALA A 40 3.15 8.23 2.19
CA ALA A 40 3.02 7.75 3.55
C ALA A 40 1.84 8.44 4.25
N PHE A 41 0.96 7.66 4.86
CA PHE A 41 -0.22 8.17 5.56
C PHE A 41 -0.48 7.39 6.84
N LEU A 42 -1.11 8.05 7.82
CA LEU A 42 -1.49 7.39 9.08
C LEU A 42 -2.60 6.37 8.83
N ASP A 43 -2.50 5.25 9.52
CA ASP A 43 -3.55 4.25 9.52
C ASP A 43 -4.81 4.78 10.21
N VAL A 44 -5.98 4.42 9.69
CA VAL A 44 -7.28 4.78 10.27
C VAL A 44 -7.58 3.99 11.55
N ALA A 45 -7.04 2.78 11.68
CA ALA A 45 -7.19 1.88 12.82
C ALA A 45 -5.82 1.51 13.41
N PRO A 46 -5.10 2.48 14.00
CA PRO A 46 -3.74 2.28 14.48
C PRO A 46 -3.68 1.19 15.56
N GLN A 47 -2.85 0.17 15.36
CA GLN A 47 -2.58 -0.89 16.34
C GLN A 47 -1.50 -0.50 17.37
N ALA A 48 -0.89 0.68 17.20
CA ALA A 48 0.18 1.21 18.04
C ALA A 48 0.11 2.75 18.11
N PRO A 49 0.77 3.41 19.08
CA PRO A 49 0.79 4.87 19.23
C PRO A 49 1.28 5.62 17.99
N THR A 50 2.10 4.96 17.16
CA THR A 50 2.56 5.47 15.87
C THR A 50 2.48 4.33 14.87
N HIS A 51 1.47 4.37 13.99
CA HIS A 51 1.29 3.40 12.92
C HIS A 51 0.92 4.14 11.63
N PHE A 52 1.80 4.05 10.64
CA PHE A 52 1.62 4.65 9.33
C PHE A 52 2.00 3.65 8.25
N LEU A 53 1.36 3.77 7.10
CA LEU A 53 1.59 2.91 5.95
C LEU A 53 2.35 3.71 4.89
N VAL A 54 3.39 3.10 4.33
CA VAL A 54 4.13 3.62 3.18
C VAL A 54 3.75 2.77 1.97
N VAL A 55 3.20 3.41 0.94
CA VAL A 55 2.72 2.75 -0.27
C VAL A 55 3.43 3.33 -1.49
N PRO A 56 4.06 2.51 -2.35
CA PRO A 56 4.65 3.00 -3.58
C PRO A 56 3.58 3.52 -4.55
N ARG A 57 3.88 4.58 -5.29
CA ARG A 57 2.99 5.08 -6.36
C ARG A 57 2.90 4.10 -7.53
N LYS A 58 3.96 3.31 -7.77
CA LYS A 58 3.92 2.20 -8.73
C LYS A 58 2.99 1.10 -8.19
N PRO A 59 2.00 0.63 -8.96
CA PRO A 59 1.05 -0.38 -8.51
C PRO A 59 1.70 -1.77 -8.45
N ILE A 60 2.42 -2.04 -7.36
CA ILE A 60 2.99 -3.35 -7.07
C ILE A 60 1.98 -4.11 -6.21
N THR A 61 1.35 -5.13 -6.81
CA THR A 61 0.19 -5.80 -6.21
C THR A 61 0.57 -6.69 -5.02
N GLN A 62 1.80 -7.19 -5.00
CA GLN A 62 2.35 -8.02 -3.93
C GLN A 62 3.88 -7.84 -3.91
N ILE A 63 4.49 -7.90 -2.72
CA ILE A 63 5.94 -7.82 -2.57
C ILE A 63 6.67 -8.92 -3.37
N SER A 64 6.07 -10.11 -3.51
CA SER A 64 6.62 -11.21 -4.31
C SER A 64 6.66 -10.94 -5.81
N LYS A 65 6.06 -9.83 -6.28
CA LYS A 65 6.11 -9.37 -7.67
C LYS A 65 6.94 -8.10 -7.84
N ALA A 66 7.63 -7.65 -6.78
CA ALA A 66 8.61 -6.58 -6.89
C ALA A 66 9.83 -7.12 -7.66
N GLU A 67 10.35 -6.33 -8.60
CA GLU A 67 11.61 -6.61 -9.28
C GLU A 67 12.77 -5.91 -8.55
N ASP A 68 14.02 -6.28 -8.84
CA ASP A 68 15.20 -5.68 -8.18
C ASP A 68 15.25 -4.14 -8.30
N GLY A 69 14.65 -3.58 -9.35
CA GLY A 69 14.53 -2.13 -9.56
C GLY A 69 13.46 -1.43 -8.69
N ASP A 70 12.65 -2.17 -7.95
CA ASP A 70 11.60 -1.66 -7.06
C ASP A 70 12.05 -1.57 -5.59
N ALA A 71 13.24 -2.08 -5.26
CA ALA A 71 13.79 -1.98 -3.92
C ALA A 71 14.11 -0.52 -3.57
N ALA A 72 13.60 -0.03 -2.45
CA ALA A 72 13.89 1.30 -1.91
C ALA A 72 15.34 1.45 -1.37
N GLY A 73 16.23 0.49 -1.69
CA GLY A 73 17.65 0.56 -1.44
C GLY A 73 18.37 0.24 -2.75
N GLY A 74 19.09 1.23 -3.28
CA GLY A 74 20.16 0.95 -4.23
C GLY A 74 21.26 0.09 -3.60
N PRO A 75 22.20 -0.45 -4.40
CA PRO A 75 23.27 -1.32 -3.92
C PRO A 75 24.08 -0.74 -2.76
#